data_AF-A0A7K4AYR4-F1
#
_entry.id   AF-A0A7K4AYR4-F1
#
_cell.length_a   1.000
_cell.length_b   1.000
_cell.length_c   1.000
_cell.angle_alpha   90.00
_cell.angle_beta   90.00
_cell.angle_gamma   90.00
#
_symmetry.space_group_name_H-M   'P 1'
#
loop_
_entity.id
_entity.type
_entity.pdbx_description
1 polymer ?
#
loop_
_entity_poly.entity_id
_entity_poly.type
_entity_poly.pdbx_seq_one_letter_code
_entity_poly.pdbx_strand_id
1 'polypeptide(L)' 'MKVKPIAQLQYEGVSALIEKLGPVDTARFIRIFYPGTGDYTAERRNLFNESMDDLVAEMKILEDENPQS' A
#
# COMPACT_ATOMS: atom_id res chain seq x y z
N MET A 1 -14.37 -26.38 -28.06
CA MET A 1 -13.60 -26.05 -26.84
C MET A 1 -14.38 -24.99 -26.07
N LYS A 2 -14.72 -25.20 -24.79
CA LYS A 2 -15.45 -24.20 -24.00
C LYS A 2 -14.43 -23.28 -23.33
N VAL A 3 -14.43 -22.01 -23.68
CA VAL A 3 -13.52 -21.01 -23.09
C VAL A 3 -14.02 -20.65 -21.69
N LYS A 4 -13.12 -20.62 -20.71
CA LYS A 4 -13.45 -20.25 -19.33
C LYS A 4 -13.75 -18.75 -19.25
N PRO A 5 -14.68 -18.30 -18.39
CA PRO A 5 -14.85 -16.89 -18.07
C PRO A 5 -13.54 -16.28 -17.55
N ILE A 6 -13.30 -15.01 -17.84
CA ILE A 6 -12.09 -14.29 -17.43
C ILE A 6 -11.87 -14.37 -15.91
N ALA A 7 -12.93 -14.16 -15.12
CA ALA A 7 -12.85 -14.25 -13.66
C ALA A 7 -12.41 -15.65 -13.18
N GLN A 8 -12.89 -16.71 -13.83
CA GLN A 8 -12.47 -18.07 -13.50
C GLN A 8 -10.99 -18.29 -13.85
N LEU A 9 -10.55 -17.84 -15.03
CA LEU A 9 -9.16 -17.95 -15.44
C LEU A 9 -8.21 -17.17 -14.51
N GLN A 10 -8.63 -15.98 -14.07
CA GLN A 10 -7.88 -15.17 -13.11
C GLN A 10 -7.76 -15.86 -11.75
N TYR A 11 -8.87 -16.40 -11.22
CA TYR A 11 -8.86 -17.11 -9.96
C TYR A 11 -7.95 -18.34 -9.99
N GLU A 12 -8.04 -19.15 -11.04
CA GLU A 12 -7.19 -20.33 -11.23
C GLU A 12 -5.71 -19.95 -11.36
N GLY A 13 -5.41 -18.89 -12.12
CA GLY A 13 -4.06 -18.38 -12.30
C GLY A 13 -3.43 -17.88 -11.00
N VAL A 14 -4.17 -17.06 -10.23
CA VAL A 14 -3.68 -16.56 -8.93
C VAL A 14 -3.51 -17.71 -7.94
N SER A 15 -4.43 -18.67 -7.90
CA SER A 15 -4.34 -19.84 -7.02
C SER A 15 -3.08 -20.66 -7.31
N ALA A 16 -2.79 -20.92 -8.59
CA ALA A 16 -1.58 -21.64 -9.00
C ALA A 16 -0.29 -20.88 -8.64
N LEU A 17 -0.29 -19.54 -8.74
CA LEU A 17 0.85 -18.73 -8.32
C LEU A 17 1.07 -18.81 -6.80
N ILE A 18 -0.01 -18.73 -6.01
CA ILE A 18 0.07 -18.85 -4.54
C ILE A 18 0.60 -20.21 -4.13
N GLU A 19 0.14 -21.29 -4.76
CA GLU A 19 0.64 -22.64 -4.49
C GLU A 19 2.14 -22.76 -4.76
N LYS A 20 2.63 -22.11 -5.83
CA LYS A 20 4.02 -22.26 -6.27
C LYS A 20 5.00 -21.32 -5.58
N LEU A 21 4.59 -20.08 -5.34
CA LEU A 21 5.46 -19.00 -4.86
C LEU A 21 5.15 -18.60 -3.42
N GLY A 22 3.99 -18.98 -2.89
CA GLY A 22 3.46 -18.40 -1.67
C GLY A 22 2.83 -17.02 -1.92
N PRO A 23 2.05 -16.52 -0.94
CA PRO A 23 1.24 -15.32 -1.11
C PRO A 23 2.07 -14.04 -1.26
N VAL A 24 3.20 -13.92 -0.56
CA VAL A 24 4.07 -12.73 -0.59
C VAL A 24 4.72 -12.55 -1.96
N ASP A 25 5.35 -13.62 -2.48
CA ASP A 25 6.04 -13.55 -3.76
C ASP A 25 5.05 -13.49 -4.93
N THR A 26 3.86 -14.07 -4.80
CA THR A 26 2.76 -13.88 -5.78
C THR A 26 2.37 -12.41 -5.90
N ALA A 27 2.16 -11.71 -4.79
CA ALA A 27 1.82 -10.28 -4.82
C ALA A 27 2.93 -9.43 -5.47
N ARG A 28 4.20 -9.73 -5.17
CA ARG A 28 5.35 -9.08 -5.82
C ARG A 28 5.41 -9.36 -7.32
N PHE A 29 5.19 -10.61 -7.72
CA PHE A 29 5.18 -11.03 -9.11
C PHE A 29 4.09 -10.29 -9.92
N ILE A 30 2.86 -10.24 -9.41
CA ILE A 30 1.75 -9.52 -10.06
C ILE A 30 2.10 -8.03 -10.23
N ARG A 31 2.68 -7.40 -9.20
CA ARG A 31 3.09 -5.99 -9.22
C ARG A 31 4.12 -5.65 -10.31
N ILE A 32 4.96 -6.59 -10.74
CA ILE A 32 5.94 -6.37 -11.82
C ILE A 32 5.22 -6.11 -13.16
N PHE A 33 4.13 -6.83 -13.42
CA PHE A 33 3.37 -6.70 -14.67
C PHE A 33 2.28 -5.62 -14.61
N TYR A 34 1.78 -5.36 -13.41
CA TYR A 34 0.78 -4.34 -13.14
C TYR A 34 1.36 -3.33 -12.15
N PRO A 35 2.22 -2.40 -12.60
CA PRO A 35 2.54 -1.24 -11.79
C PRO A 35 1.21 -0.54 -11.49
N GLY A 36 0.84 -0.47 -10.20
CA GLY A 36 -0.43 0.11 -9.78
C GLY A 36 -0.64 1.47 -10.44
N THR A 37 -1.86 1.73 -10.88
CA THR A 37 -2.24 3.04 -11.43
C THR A 37 -2.56 3.98 -10.28
N GLY A 38 -1.90 5.13 -10.22
CA GLY A 38 -2.11 6.14 -9.20
C GLY A 38 -0.79 6.75 -8.73
N ASP A 39 -0.78 8.06 -8.49
CA ASP A 39 0.37 8.72 -7.86
C ASP A 39 0.14 8.73 -6.34
N TYR A 40 0.39 7.59 -5.70
CA TYR A 40 0.32 7.47 -4.24
C TYR A 40 1.16 8.57 -3.55
N THR A 41 2.24 9.02 -4.18
CA THR A 41 3.06 10.12 -3.64
C THR A 41 2.34 11.46 -3.70
N ALA A 42 1.58 11.75 -4.77
CA ALA A 42 0.73 12.93 -4.85
C ALA A 42 -0.50 12.83 -3.94
N GLU A 43 -1.19 11.69 -3.91
CA GLU A 43 -2.35 11.47 -3.04
C GLU A 43 -1.96 11.60 -1.57
N ARG A 44 -0.82 11.04 -1.17
CA ARG A 44 -0.28 11.17 0.19
C ARG A 44 0.10 12.62 0.53
N ARG A 45 0.61 13.39 -0.43
CA ARG A 45 0.94 14.81 -0.21
C ARG A 45 -0.27 15.64 0.20
N ASN A 46 -1.46 15.34 -0.34
CA ASN A 46 -2.70 16.04 0.04
C ASN A 46 -3.16 15.72 1.48
N LEU A 47 -2.74 14.58 2.05
CA LEU A 47 -3.07 14.19 3.43
C LEU A 47 -2.13 14.84 4.47
N PHE A 48 -0.91 15.22 4.06
CA PHE A 48 0.09 15.87 4.93
C PHE A 48 0.24 17.35 4.54
N ASN A 49 -0.85 18.10 4.69
CA ASN A 49 -0.88 19.53 4.41
C ASN A 49 -0.39 20.40 5.60
N GLU A 50 0.02 19.77 6.70
CA GLU A 50 0.62 20.44 7.85
C GLU A 50 2.10 20.72 7.57
N SER A 51 2.56 21.93 7.91
CA SER A 51 3.98 22.26 7.80
C SER A 51 4.77 21.39 8.77
N MET A 52 6.00 21.03 8.38
CA MET A 52 6.95 20.39 9.31
C MET A 52 7.13 21.24 10.58
N ASP A 53 7.06 22.57 10.44
CA ASP A 53 7.15 23.50 11.56
C ASP A 53 5.96 23.37 12.53
N ASP A 54 4.76 23.10 12.01
CA ASP A 54 3.54 22.92 12.81
C ASP A 54 3.63 21.62 13.61
N LEU A 55 4.08 20.54 12.98
CA LEU A 55 4.31 19.24 13.62
C LEU A 55 5.38 19.31 14.72
N VAL A 56 6.46 20.06 14.48
CA VAL A 56 7.54 20.28 15.47
C VAL A 56 7.06 21.16 16.62
N ALA A 57 6.21 22.16 16.36
CA ALA A 57 5.60 22.96 17.41
C ALA A 57 4.67 22.13 18.29
N GLU A 58 3.83 21.28 17.68
CA GLU A 58 2.92 20.38 18.40
C GLU A 58 3.68 19.38 19.27
N MET A 59 4.76 18.76 18.75
CA MET A 59 5.60 17.86 19.55
C MET A 59 6.19 18.54 20.79
N LYS A 60 6.68 19.78 20.65
CA LYS A 60 7.22 20.55 21.79
C LYS A 60 6.17 20.91 22.82
N ILE A 61 4.96 21.27 22.37
CA ILE A 61 3.82 21.54 23.28
C ILE A 61 3.48 20.28 24.07
N LEU A 62 3.41 19.12 23.40
CA LEU A 62 3.13 17.84 24.05
C LEU A 62 4.24 17.39 25.02
N GLU A 63 5.49 17.76 24.77
CA GLU A 63 6.62 17.54 25.68
C GLU A 63 6.54 18.46 26.92
N ASP A 64 6.20 19.74 26.73
CA ASP A 64 6.07 20.73 27.81
C ASP A 64 4.84 20.48 28.71
N GLU A 65 3.79 19.88 28.18
CA GLU A 65 2.57 19.51 28.92
C GLU A 65 2.66 18.17 29.65
N ASN A 66 3.78 17.44 29.51
CA ASN A 66 4.02 16.19 30.24
C ASN A 66 4.95 16.42 31.45
N PRO A 67 4.42 16.57 32.68
CA PRO A 67 5.19 16.99 33.86
C PRO A 67 6.09 15.88 34.45
N GLN A 68 6.64 14.99 33.62
CA GLN A 68 7.51 13.88 34.04
C GLN A 68 8.92 13.92 33.41
N SER A 69 9.36 15.05 32.86
CA SER A 69 10.79 15.30 32.57
C SER A 69 11.50 16.03 33.70
#